data_AF-A0AAW0XST3-F1
#
_entry.id   AF-A0AAW0XST3-F1
#
_cell.length_a   1.000
_cell.length_b   1.000
_cell.length_c   1.000
_cell.angle_alpha   90.00
_cell.angle_beta   90.00
_cell.angle_gamma   90.00
#
_symmetry.space_group_name_H-M   'P 1'
#
loop_
_entity.id
_entity.type
_entity.pdbx_description
1 polymer ?
#
loop_
_entity_poly.entity_id
_entity_poly.type
_entity_poly.pdbx_seq_one_letter_code
_entity_poly.pdbx_strand_id
1 'polypeptide(L)'
;MGETWQQVHLFIQKQEYAQYIALVGNTQNSNGDLGHSAVDDILLTDGSCDSLRGNTCDFETSDLCEWTPTADQGATWIWNSGQNLDHSNGPNSDHTFDSAEGHYVSLKHSTDNKNAVAYLTSPTHQSSGAMCLQFYFFMQGRTNWTGSLSLYVKSPSVDINFINPVWKITGHQGDAWNLGEKSLNFVSEYHTVFAAVEANDGGNSIIAVDDVAMLDRDCPAAATCTFEDGYCDWSNIRGSDTMDWVMNSGYTPTANTGPNYDHTLHTVYGHYLYIETDSVLVSSSAVLESSLIPSGTYCFEFYYSMYGKDIGAFAVRVVRNNTVNILFQKFGNQGPDWKLGKVQILEEADFTISMMALSGNGNEGDIAIDDTWTSKNVCYDNPDKFVCSDGEVILQEQVCDFIPNCVNGDDEMFCGDCNFEFGTCGWNFQIE
;
A
#
# COMPACT_ATOMS: atom_id res chain seq x y z
N MET A 1 -34.78 9.25 -5.37
CA MET A 1 -34.02 9.15 -4.11
C MET A 1 -33.33 7.80 -4.16
N GLY A 2 -32.03 7.75 -4.42
CA GLY A 2 -31.31 6.46 -4.52
C GLY A 2 -30.26 6.36 -5.62
N GLU A 3 -29.72 7.48 -6.11
CA GLU A 3 -28.56 7.44 -7.05
C GLU A 3 -27.24 7.70 -6.33
N THR A 4 -27.24 7.80 -5.00
CA THR A 4 -26.05 8.04 -4.17
C THR A 4 -25.87 6.89 -3.20
N TRP A 5 -24.65 6.41 -3.05
CA TRP A 5 -24.29 5.43 -2.02
C TRP A 5 -24.60 5.99 -0.63
N GLN A 6 -24.96 5.09 0.29
CA GLN A 6 -25.23 5.45 1.68
C GLN A 6 -24.52 4.46 2.58
N GLN A 7 -23.64 4.97 3.42
CA GLN A 7 -22.97 4.15 4.42
C GLN A 7 -23.96 3.76 5.52
N VAL A 8 -24.00 2.48 5.86
CA VAL A 8 -24.89 1.94 6.90
C VAL A 8 -24.07 1.20 7.95
N HIS A 9 -24.20 1.65 9.19
CA HIS A 9 -23.59 1.00 10.35
C HIS A 9 -24.57 0.05 11.04
N LEU A 10 -24.22 -1.23 11.12
CA LEU A 10 -25.07 -2.27 11.73
C LEU A 10 -24.34 -2.96 12.89
N PHE A 11 -25.00 -3.03 14.05
CA PHE A 11 -24.51 -3.80 15.18
C PHE A 11 -25.04 -5.24 15.11
N ILE A 12 -24.12 -6.21 15.10
CA ILE A 12 -24.46 -7.64 15.10
C ILE A 12 -23.83 -8.29 16.33
N GLN A 13 -24.65 -8.77 17.26
CA GLN A 13 -24.15 -9.63 18.34
C GLN A 13 -23.82 -11.01 17.78
N LYS A 14 -22.55 -11.42 17.91
CA LYS A 14 -22.13 -12.78 17.59
C LYS A 14 -22.96 -13.79 18.40
N GLN A 15 -23.74 -14.60 17.71
CA GLN A 15 -24.41 -15.74 18.31
C GLN A 15 -23.45 -16.94 18.35
N GLU A 16 -23.56 -17.77 19.38
CA GLU A 16 -22.62 -18.86 19.69
C GLU A 16 -22.38 -19.85 18.54
N TYR A 17 -23.29 -19.91 17.55
CA TYR A 17 -23.24 -20.84 16.40
C TYR A 17 -23.36 -20.16 15.03
N ALA A 18 -23.28 -18.83 14.94
CA ALA A 18 -23.38 -18.14 13.66
C ALA A 18 -22.10 -18.35 12.83
N GLN A 19 -22.26 -18.79 11.58
CA GLN A 19 -21.15 -19.04 10.64
C GLN A 19 -21.05 -18.02 9.51
N TYR A 20 -22.11 -17.23 9.27
CA TYR A 20 -22.17 -16.25 8.20
C TYR A 20 -23.09 -15.09 8.58
N ILE A 21 -22.86 -13.94 7.96
CA ILE A 21 -23.76 -12.77 7.99
C ILE A 21 -24.53 -12.77 6.66
N ALA A 22 -25.85 -12.57 6.72
CA ALA A 22 -26.69 -12.48 5.53
C ALA A 22 -27.31 -11.09 5.44
N LEU A 23 -27.01 -10.37 4.36
CA LEU A 23 -27.65 -9.10 4.01
C LEU A 23 -28.85 -9.40 3.11
N VAL A 24 -30.04 -8.93 3.50
CA VAL A 24 -31.29 -9.18 2.78
C VAL A 24 -31.92 -7.85 2.39
N GLY A 25 -31.84 -7.50 1.10
CA GLY A 25 -32.51 -6.33 0.55
C GLY A 25 -33.91 -6.66 0.05
N ASN A 26 -34.89 -5.81 0.36
CA ASN A 26 -36.21 -5.86 -0.28
C ASN A 26 -36.33 -4.67 -1.23
N THR A 27 -36.37 -4.95 -2.53
CA THR A 27 -36.42 -3.92 -3.57
C THR A 27 -37.84 -3.54 -3.99
N GLN A 28 -38.87 -4.05 -3.31
CA GLN A 28 -40.26 -3.78 -3.67
C GLN A 28 -40.78 -2.52 -2.96
N ASN A 29 -41.27 -1.55 -3.74
CA ASN A 29 -41.91 -0.36 -3.18
C ASN A 29 -43.33 -0.68 -2.65
N SER A 30 -43.96 0.29 -1.99
CA SER A 30 -45.32 0.16 -1.44
C SER A 30 -46.43 -0.11 -2.48
N ASN A 31 -46.14 0.09 -3.76
CA ASN A 31 -47.06 -0.15 -4.87
C ASN A 31 -46.83 -1.51 -5.55
N GLY A 32 -45.82 -2.26 -5.13
CA GLY A 32 -45.47 -3.57 -5.69
C GLY A 32 -44.46 -3.53 -6.83
N ASP A 33 -43.93 -2.35 -7.20
CA ASP A 33 -42.91 -2.22 -8.24
C ASP A 33 -41.55 -2.68 -7.70
N LEU A 34 -40.79 -3.38 -8.55
CA LEU A 34 -39.44 -3.85 -8.24
C LEU A 34 -38.41 -2.77 -8.60
N GLY A 35 -37.51 -2.48 -7.66
CA GLY A 35 -36.32 -1.66 -7.87
C GLY A 35 -35.04 -2.49 -7.86
N HIS A 36 -33.91 -1.79 -7.86
CA HIS A 36 -32.58 -2.38 -7.65
C HIS A 36 -32.00 -1.85 -6.33
N SER A 37 -31.21 -2.67 -5.66
CA SER A 37 -30.37 -2.27 -4.56
C SER A 37 -29.00 -2.87 -4.79
N ALA A 38 -27.96 -2.08 -4.56
CA ALA A 38 -26.59 -2.54 -4.54
C ALA A 38 -26.06 -2.37 -3.12
N VAL A 39 -25.18 -3.27 -2.71
CA VAL A 39 -24.35 -3.14 -1.53
C VAL A 39 -22.93 -3.28 -2.04
N ASP A 40 -22.09 -2.34 -1.64
CA ASP A 40 -20.67 -2.39 -1.88
C ASP A 40 -19.95 -2.15 -0.55
N ASP A 41 -18.71 -2.59 -0.47
CA ASP A 41 -17.80 -2.45 0.67
C ASP A 41 -18.38 -2.88 2.03
N ILE A 42 -17.99 -4.08 2.48
CA ILE A 42 -18.41 -4.61 3.78
C ILE A 42 -17.19 -4.74 4.68
N LEU A 43 -16.97 -3.75 5.53
CA LEU A 43 -15.98 -3.84 6.59
C LEU A 43 -16.58 -4.51 7.84
N LEU A 44 -16.06 -5.68 8.20
CA LEU A 44 -16.39 -6.36 9.45
C LEU A 44 -15.22 -6.25 10.43
N THR A 45 -15.45 -5.59 11.57
CA THR A 45 -14.47 -5.47 12.65
C THR A 45 -14.98 -6.15 13.92
N ASP A 46 -14.08 -6.84 14.64
CA ASP A 46 -14.38 -7.37 15.96
C ASP A 46 -14.40 -6.20 16.98
N GLY A 47 -15.54 -5.95 17.62
CA GLY A 47 -15.68 -4.85 18.59
C GLY A 47 -17.11 -4.29 18.67
N SER A 48 -17.30 -3.22 19.45
CA SER A 48 -18.55 -2.46 19.45
C SER A 48 -18.48 -1.35 18.40
N CYS A 49 -19.49 -1.16 17.53
CA CYS A 49 -19.52 -0.01 16.62
C CYS A 49 -19.53 1.35 17.36
N ASP A 50 -19.86 1.37 18.65
CA ASP A 50 -19.77 2.59 19.48
C ASP A 50 -18.32 3.09 19.64
N SER A 51 -17.30 2.25 19.41
CA SER A 51 -15.89 2.69 19.38
C SER A 51 -15.46 3.25 18.02
N LEU A 52 -16.30 3.16 16.97
CA LEU A 52 -16.08 3.82 15.68
C LEU A 52 -16.79 5.18 15.62
N ARG A 53 -17.94 5.32 16.30
CA ARG A 53 -18.65 6.60 16.47
C ARG A 53 -17.80 7.59 17.28
N GLY A 54 -16.95 8.31 16.57
CA GLY A 54 -16.03 9.30 17.11
C GLY A 54 -14.56 8.99 16.82
N ASN A 55 -14.20 7.80 16.36
CA ASN A 55 -12.81 7.48 16.02
C ASN A 55 -12.57 7.38 14.51
N THR A 56 -13.62 7.49 13.70
CA THR A 56 -13.55 7.56 12.23
C THR A 56 -14.10 8.88 11.71
N CYS A 57 -13.58 9.34 10.57
CA CYS A 57 -14.08 10.48 9.82
C CYS A 57 -13.74 10.31 8.34
N ASP A 58 -14.77 10.11 7.54
CA ASP A 58 -14.77 10.04 6.06
C ASP A 58 -14.98 11.41 5.41
N PHE A 59 -15.11 12.48 6.21
CA PHE A 59 -15.37 13.86 5.79
C PHE A 59 -16.60 14.06 4.90
N GLU A 60 -17.56 13.14 4.86
CA GLU A 60 -18.75 13.27 4.01
C GLU A 60 -19.79 14.27 4.54
N THR A 61 -19.59 14.76 5.77
CA THR A 61 -20.44 15.75 6.40
C THR A 61 -19.77 17.11 6.52
N SER A 62 -20.54 18.17 6.29
CA SER A 62 -20.04 19.55 6.28
C SER A 62 -19.58 20.09 7.64
N ASP A 63 -19.83 19.35 8.72
CA ASP A 63 -19.29 19.61 10.06
C ASP A 63 -17.90 18.98 10.29
N LEU A 64 -17.32 18.34 9.27
CA LEU A 64 -16.00 17.72 9.27
C LEU A 64 -15.82 16.69 10.39
N CYS A 65 -16.88 15.98 10.78
CA CYS A 65 -16.89 15.09 11.94
C CYS A 65 -16.35 15.78 13.22
N GLU A 66 -16.68 17.06 13.40
CA GLU A 66 -16.19 17.92 14.51
C GLU A 66 -14.68 18.22 14.49
N TRP A 67 -13.96 17.87 13.43
CA TRP A 67 -12.59 18.31 13.24
C TRP A 67 -12.53 19.83 13.02
N THR A 68 -11.59 20.47 13.71
CA THR A 68 -11.47 21.92 13.74
C THR A 68 -10.28 22.38 12.88
N PRO A 69 -10.52 23.02 11.73
CA PRO A 69 -9.47 23.67 10.96
C PRO A 69 -9.03 24.96 11.65
N THR A 70 -7.72 25.12 11.87
CA THR A 70 -7.12 26.34 12.40
C THR A 70 -6.19 26.93 11.35
N ALA A 71 -6.43 28.19 11.01
CA ALA A 71 -5.62 28.92 10.06
C ALA A 71 -4.38 29.53 10.74
N ASP A 72 -3.21 29.34 10.14
CA ASP A 72 -2.02 30.12 10.46
C ASP A 72 -1.48 30.79 9.19
N GLN A 73 -1.20 32.09 9.28
CA GLN A 73 -0.66 32.90 8.18
C GLN A 73 -1.42 32.81 6.84
N GLY A 74 -2.73 32.51 6.88
CA GLY A 74 -3.63 32.48 5.72
C GLY A 74 -3.85 31.10 5.09
N ALA A 75 -3.09 30.08 5.48
CA ALA A 75 -3.35 28.69 5.09
C ALA A 75 -4.41 28.07 6.00
N THR A 76 -5.33 27.28 5.46
CA THR A 76 -6.35 26.55 6.22
C THR A 76 -6.79 25.30 5.48
N TRP A 77 -7.37 24.34 6.18
CA TRP A 77 -8.08 23.23 5.54
C TRP A 77 -9.47 23.68 5.08
N ILE A 78 -9.90 23.17 3.92
CA ILE A 78 -11.22 23.40 3.33
C ILE A 78 -11.86 22.07 2.94
N TRP A 79 -13.18 22.02 3.04
CA TRP A 79 -14.01 20.91 2.61
C TRP A 79 -14.24 21.00 1.10
N ASN A 80 -13.92 19.92 0.37
CA ASN A 80 -13.94 19.87 -1.09
C ASN A 80 -14.54 18.55 -1.59
N SER A 81 -14.92 18.52 -2.86
CA SER A 81 -15.32 17.31 -3.59
C SER A 81 -14.65 17.25 -4.97
N GLY A 82 -14.65 16.07 -5.60
CA GLY A 82 -14.03 15.84 -6.92
C GLY A 82 -14.63 16.68 -8.06
N GLN A 83 -15.84 17.25 -7.89
CA GLN A 83 -16.47 18.14 -8.87
C GLN A 83 -15.91 19.57 -8.91
N ASN A 84 -14.94 19.95 -8.05
CA ASN A 84 -14.43 21.33 -8.00
C ASN A 84 -13.45 21.66 -9.16
N LEU A 85 -13.98 22.38 -10.16
CA LEU A 85 -13.36 22.76 -11.45
C LEU A 85 -12.15 23.73 -11.42
N ASP A 86 -11.72 24.24 -10.26
CA ASP A 86 -10.63 25.22 -10.16
C ASP A 86 -9.26 24.62 -9.75
N HIS A 87 -9.22 23.33 -9.41
CA HIS A 87 -8.00 22.63 -9.00
C HIS A 87 -7.55 21.65 -10.09
N SER A 88 -6.76 22.12 -11.07
CA SER A 88 -6.28 21.26 -12.17
C SER A 88 -5.45 20.05 -11.73
N ASN A 89 -5.07 19.99 -10.44
CA ASN A 89 -4.19 18.99 -9.84
C ASN A 89 -4.80 18.41 -8.53
N GLY A 90 -6.12 18.51 -8.33
CA GLY A 90 -6.81 17.86 -7.21
C GLY A 90 -7.22 16.42 -7.55
N PRO A 91 -7.57 15.58 -6.56
CA PRO A 91 -8.13 14.27 -6.82
C PRO A 91 -9.47 14.41 -7.55
N ASN A 92 -9.69 13.57 -8.57
CA ASN A 92 -10.93 13.58 -9.37
C ASN A 92 -12.10 12.88 -8.65
N SER A 93 -11.77 12.02 -7.69
CA SER A 93 -12.70 11.31 -6.82
C SER A 93 -12.26 11.43 -5.36
N ASP A 94 -13.22 11.45 -4.43
CA ASP A 94 -12.96 11.17 -3.01
C ASP A 94 -12.53 9.72 -2.82
N HIS A 95 -11.91 9.40 -1.68
CA HIS A 95 -11.48 8.02 -1.45
C HIS A 95 -12.64 7.14 -0.95
N THR A 96 -13.51 7.67 -0.10
CA THR A 96 -14.63 6.95 0.56
C THR A 96 -15.55 6.20 -0.41
N PHE A 97 -15.88 6.81 -1.54
CA PHE A 97 -16.85 6.31 -2.54
C PHE A 97 -16.25 6.15 -3.94
N ASP A 98 -14.95 6.47 -4.12
CA ASP A 98 -14.30 6.61 -5.43
C ASP A 98 -15.17 7.42 -6.42
N SER A 99 -15.73 8.54 -5.95
CA SER A 99 -16.74 9.31 -6.67
C SER A 99 -16.37 10.80 -6.72
N ALA A 100 -16.84 11.50 -7.75
CA ALA A 100 -16.68 12.96 -7.79
C ALA A 100 -17.60 13.68 -6.77
N GLU A 101 -18.63 12.98 -6.28
CA GLU A 101 -19.67 13.51 -5.40
C GLU A 101 -19.33 13.42 -3.91
N GLY A 102 -18.43 12.54 -3.49
CA GLY A 102 -17.98 12.51 -2.10
C GLY A 102 -16.96 13.59 -1.80
N HIS A 103 -16.54 13.64 -0.54
CA HIS A 103 -15.88 14.80 0.03
C HIS A 103 -14.65 14.45 0.83
N TYR A 104 -13.66 15.31 0.72
CA TYR A 104 -12.42 15.23 1.46
C TYR A 104 -12.03 16.61 1.97
N VAL A 105 -11.00 16.67 2.80
CA VAL A 105 -10.40 17.95 3.23
C VAL A 105 -9.10 18.20 2.49
N SER A 106 -8.92 19.41 1.98
CA SER A 106 -7.65 19.79 1.35
C SER A 106 -7.15 21.13 1.83
N LEU A 107 -5.85 21.32 1.65
CA LEU A 107 -5.17 22.55 1.97
C LEU A 107 -5.61 23.66 1.01
N LYS A 108 -6.08 24.77 1.57
CA LYS A 108 -6.29 26.01 0.84
C LYS A 108 -5.00 26.82 0.80
N HIS A 109 -4.63 27.18 -0.43
CA HIS A 109 -3.43 27.96 -0.70
C HIS A 109 -3.43 29.34 -0.05
N SER A 110 -2.33 29.69 0.63
CA SER A 110 -2.09 31.06 1.12
C SER A 110 -1.46 31.91 0.01
N THR A 111 -2.17 32.93 -0.47
CA THR A 111 -1.66 33.82 -1.54
C THR A 111 -0.48 34.69 -1.10
N ASP A 112 -0.28 34.85 0.22
CA ASP A 112 0.56 35.91 0.78
C ASP A 112 1.81 35.38 1.50
N ASN A 113 1.81 34.14 2.01
CA ASN A 113 2.91 33.59 2.82
C ASN A 113 3.34 32.19 2.39
N LYS A 114 4.56 32.10 1.84
CA LYS A 114 5.24 30.83 1.61
C LYS A 114 5.67 30.24 2.96
N ASN A 115 5.43 28.94 3.19
CA ASN A 115 5.58 28.23 4.47
C ASN A 115 4.48 28.43 5.52
N ALA A 116 3.31 28.96 5.14
CA ALA A 116 2.15 28.95 6.03
C ALA A 116 1.76 27.51 6.39
N VAL A 117 1.26 27.31 7.62
CA VAL A 117 0.87 25.99 8.15
C VAL A 117 -0.64 25.98 8.36
N ALA A 118 -1.31 24.93 7.91
CA ALA A 118 -2.71 24.68 8.24
C ALA A 118 -2.81 23.50 9.20
N TYR A 119 -3.57 23.65 10.28
CA TYR A 119 -3.80 22.58 11.25
C TYR A 119 -5.25 22.11 11.17
N LEU A 120 -5.46 20.80 11.10
CA LEU A 120 -6.76 20.15 11.24
C LEU A 120 -6.70 19.29 12.50
N THR A 121 -7.43 19.69 13.54
CA THR A 121 -7.36 19.05 14.87
C THR A 121 -8.64 18.25 15.12
N SER A 122 -8.49 16.99 15.51
CA SER A 122 -9.61 16.13 15.88
C SER A 122 -10.31 16.63 17.16
N PRO A 123 -11.53 16.16 17.44
CA PRO A 123 -12.11 16.21 18.78
C PRO A 123 -11.19 15.58 19.84
N THR A 124 -11.53 15.76 21.11
CA THR A 124 -10.81 15.08 22.20
C THR A 124 -11.29 13.63 22.25
N HIS A 125 -10.37 12.70 22.04
CA HIS A 125 -10.62 11.27 22.17
C HIS A 125 -9.89 10.73 23.40
N GLN A 126 -10.28 9.54 23.86
CA GLN A 126 -9.64 8.87 24.99
C GLN A 126 -9.46 7.40 24.67
N SER A 127 -8.23 6.93 24.77
CA SER A 127 -7.87 5.53 24.54
C SER A 127 -6.78 5.05 25.48
N SER A 128 -6.66 3.72 25.59
CA SER A 128 -5.60 3.07 26.37
C SER A 128 -5.11 1.83 25.65
N GLY A 129 -3.80 1.70 25.49
CA GLY A 129 -3.18 0.57 24.78
C GLY A 129 -2.72 0.96 23.37
N ALA A 130 -2.40 -0.06 22.59
CA ALA A 130 -1.95 0.09 21.21
C ALA A 130 -3.14 0.34 20.29
N MET A 131 -3.00 1.30 19.39
CA MET A 131 -3.99 1.65 18.39
C MET A 131 -3.33 1.86 17.04
N CYS A 132 -4.11 1.68 15.99
CA CYS A 132 -3.69 1.92 14.62
C CYS A 132 -4.44 3.11 14.06
N LEU A 133 -3.72 4.19 13.80
CA LEU A 133 -4.24 5.27 13.00
C LEU A 133 -4.05 4.93 11.52
N GLN A 134 -5.14 4.97 10.76
CA GLN A 134 -5.18 4.88 9.31
C GLN A 134 -5.78 6.17 8.77
N PHE A 135 -5.31 6.62 7.62
CA PHE A 135 -5.87 7.77 6.89
C PHE A 135 -5.44 7.69 5.43
N TYR A 136 -6.25 8.22 4.53
CA TYR A 136 -5.85 8.40 3.14
C TYR A 136 -5.36 9.82 2.90
N PHE A 137 -4.35 9.96 2.05
CA PHE A 137 -3.83 11.27 1.68
C PHE A 137 -3.50 11.33 0.20
N PHE A 138 -3.63 12.53 -0.37
CA PHE A 138 -3.33 12.82 -1.76
C PHE A 138 -2.41 14.03 -1.84
N MET A 139 -1.28 13.89 -2.54
CA MET A 139 -0.27 14.94 -2.66
C MET A 139 0.26 15.06 -4.09
N GLN A 140 -0.39 15.91 -4.89
CA GLN A 140 0.03 16.19 -6.27
C GLN A 140 0.68 17.56 -6.40
N GLY A 141 1.72 17.64 -7.22
CA GLY A 141 2.43 18.88 -7.52
C GLY A 141 3.82 18.57 -8.04
N ARG A 142 4.76 19.49 -7.89
CA ARG A 142 6.16 19.24 -8.26
C ARG A 142 6.98 18.80 -7.05
N THR A 143 7.89 17.83 -7.26
CA THR A 143 8.67 17.13 -6.23
C THR A 143 9.12 18.01 -5.06
N ASN A 144 9.87 19.09 -5.29
CA ASN A 144 10.39 19.95 -4.22
C ASN A 144 9.48 21.12 -3.83
N TRP A 145 8.28 21.22 -4.41
CA TRP A 145 7.41 22.39 -4.29
C TRP A 145 5.98 22.10 -3.83
N THR A 146 5.56 20.83 -3.71
CA THR A 146 4.25 20.43 -3.16
C THR A 146 4.08 20.76 -1.67
N GLY A 147 5.15 20.70 -0.88
CA GLY A 147 5.09 20.95 0.56
C GLY A 147 5.24 19.70 1.40
N SER A 148 4.65 19.67 2.59
CA SER A 148 4.71 18.52 3.50
C SER A 148 3.42 18.34 4.29
N LEU A 149 3.02 17.09 4.47
CA LEU A 149 1.98 16.68 5.40
C LEU A 149 2.64 16.02 6.62
N SER A 150 2.28 16.47 7.82
CA SER A 150 2.79 15.96 9.08
C SER A 150 1.63 15.60 10.00
N LEU A 151 1.79 14.51 10.73
CA LEU A 151 0.83 14.01 11.70
C LEU A 151 1.40 14.16 13.10
N TYR A 152 0.61 14.72 13.99
CA TYR A 152 0.93 14.82 15.41
C TYR A 152 -0.15 14.15 16.25
N VAL A 153 0.29 13.60 17.37
CA VAL A 153 -0.59 13.04 18.39
C VAL A 153 -0.16 13.63 19.72
N LYS A 154 -1.08 14.31 20.40
CA LYS A 154 -0.76 15.09 21.60
C LYS A 154 -1.89 15.03 22.61
N SER A 155 -1.56 15.07 23.90
CA SER A 155 -2.56 15.32 24.94
C SER A 155 -3.13 16.74 24.81
N PRO A 156 -4.38 17.00 25.26
CA PRO A 156 -5.01 18.32 25.15
C PRO A 156 -4.18 19.47 25.73
N SER A 157 -3.42 19.21 26.80
CA SER A 157 -2.58 20.21 27.48
C SER A 157 -1.23 20.50 26.79
N VAL A 158 -0.84 19.71 25.79
CA VAL A 158 0.45 19.85 25.11
C VAL A 158 0.30 20.74 23.88
N ASP A 159 1.21 21.71 23.75
CA ASP A 159 1.33 22.54 22.54
C ASP A 159 2.19 21.81 21.49
N ILE A 160 1.69 21.80 20.26
CA ILE A 160 2.24 21.08 19.11
C ILE A 160 3.67 21.54 18.76
N ASN A 161 4.03 22.79 19.10
CA ASN A 161 5.35 23.36 18.81
C ASN A 161 6.49 22.74 19.64
N PHE A 162 6.17 21.96 20.68
CA PHE A 162 7.17 21.33 21.55
C PHE A 162 7.34 19.82 21.32
N ILE A 163 6.67 19.27 20.30
CA ILE A 163 6.72 17.85 19.97
C ILE A 163 7.13 17.65 18.51
N ASN A 164 7.64 16.46 18.21
CA ASN A 164 7.92 16.04 16.85
C ASN A 164 6.70 15.32 16.27
N PRO A 165 6.49 15.37 14.95
CA PRO A 165 5.46 14.59 14.30
C PRO A 165 5.74 13.09 14.46
N VAL A 166 4.67 12.30 14.61
CA VAL A 166 4.74 10.83 14.67
C VAL A 166 4.87 10.21 13.26
N TRP A 167 4.47 10.97 12.24
CA TRP A 167 4.59 10.63 10.82
C TRP A 167 4.71 11.92 10.01
N LYS A 168 5.48 11.88 8.91
CA LYS A 168 5.66 13.02 8.02
C LYS A 168 6.06 12.56 6.63
N ILE A 169 5.47 13.18 5.62
CA ILE A 169 5.84 13.01 4.22
C ILE A 169 6.03 14.37 3.54
N THR A 170 6.89 14.43 2.53
CA THR A 170 7.24 15.67 1.83
C THR A 170 7.28 15.48 0.33
N GLY A 171 6.84 16.49 -0.40
CA GLY A 171 6.88 16.51 -1.86
C GLY A 171 5.72 15.75 -2.50
N HIS A 172 5.79 15.65 -3.82
CA HIS A 172 4.78 15.00 -4.65
C HIS A 172 4.76 13.48 -4.46
N GLN A 173 3.57 12.92 -4.17
CA GLN A 173 3.32 11.49 -3.92
C GLN A 173 2.55 10.80 -5.04
N GLY A 174 1.93 11.55 -5.96
CA GLY A 174 1.28 10.98 -7.16
C GLY A 174 -0.03 11.65 -7.46
N ASP A 175 -0.77 11.01 -8.36
CA ASP A 175 -2.14 11.32 -8.76
C ASP A 175 -3.14 10.27 -8.27
N ALA A 176 -2.77 9.51 -7.23
CA ALA A 176 -3.62 8.55 -6.54
C ALA A 176 -3.66 8.83 -5.02
N TRP A 177 -4.71 8.34 -4.36
CA TRP A 177 -4.80 8.30 -2.91
C TRP A 177 -3.82 7.28 -2.34
N ASN A 178 -3.15 7.65 -1.25
CA ASN A 178 -2.16 6.82 -0.58
C ASN A 178 -2.60 6.55 0.86
N LEU A 179 -2.41 5.32 1.34
CA LEU A 179 -2.68 4.97 2.73
C LEU A 179 -1.51 5.42 3.63
N GLY A 180 -1.85 6.13 4.69
CA GLY A 180 -0.96 6.44 5.80
C GLY A 180 -1.35 5.64 7.03
N GLU A 181 -0.40 4.87 7.57
CA GLU A 181 -0.62 4.10 8.80
C GLU A 181 0.37 4.48 9.89
N LYS A 182 -0.10 4.50 11.14
CA LYS A 182 0.76 4.68 12.30
C LYS A 182 0.26 3.93 13.53
N SER A 183 1.10 2.99 14.00
CA SER A 183 0.92 2.39 15.32
C SER A 183 1.27 3.40 16.42
N LEU A 184 0.34 3.57 17.35
CA LEU A 184 0.39 4.54 18.44
C LEU A 184 0.05 3.84 19.75
N ASN A 185 0.59 4.34 20.86
CA ASN A 185 0.25 3.82 22.19
C ASN A 185 -0.31 4.96 23.04
N PHE A 186 -1.50 4.74 23.57
CA PHE A 186 -2.23 5.73 24.35
C PHE A 186 -2.36 5.31 25.81
N VAL A 187 -2.41 6.30 26.69
CA VAL A 187 -2.64 6.13 28.13
C VAL A 187 -3.70 7.08 28.69
N SER A 188 -4.20 8.00 27.86
CA SER A 188 -5.08 9.08 28.27
C SER A 188 -5.75 9.75 27.06
N GLU A 189 -6.40 10.89 27.31
CA GLU A 189 -6.92 11.77 26.27
C GLU A 189 -5.87 12.23 25.27
N TYR A 190 -6.28 12.36 24.01
CA TYR A 190 -5.45 12.81 22.90
C TYR A 190 -6.24 13.61 21.86
N HIS A 191 -5.50 14.37 21.06
CA HIS A 191 -5.89 14.87 19.75
C HIS A 191 -4.97 14.30 18.68
N THR A 192 -5.56 14.03 17.53
CA THR A 192 -4.85 13.83 16.27
C THR A 192 -4.82 15.17 15.53
N VAL A 193 -3.66 15.57 15.00
CA VAL A 193 -3.52 16.83 14.26
C VAL A 193 -2.79 16.59 12.95
N PHE A 194 -3.48 16.87 11.84
CA PHE A 194 -2.84 16.99 10.53
C PHE A 194 -2.35 18.43 10.34
N ALA A 195 -1.04 18.57 10.15
CA ALA A 195 -0.40 19.84 9.82
C ALA A 195 0.12 19.77 8.39
N ALA A 196 -0.39 20.62 7.51
CA ALA A 196 0.10 20.73 6.15
C ALA A 196 0.83 22.06 5.97
N VAL A 197 2.00 21.99 5.32
CA VAL A 197 2.84 23.15 5.00
C VAL A 197 2.99 23.21 3.50
N GLU A 198 2.66 24.35 2.91
CA GLU A 198 2.89 24.57 1.47
C GLU A 198 4.35 24.89 1.20
N ALA A 199 4.89 24.33 0.11
CA ALA A 199 6.17 24.79 -0.44
C ALA A 199 5.94 25.81 -1.59
N ASN A 200 6.92 25.98 -2.47
CA ASN A 200 7.00 27.16 -3.34
C ASN A 200 6.04 27.16 -4.54
N ASP A 201 5.24 26.11 -4.81
CA ASP A 201 4.49 25.96 -6.08
C ASP A 201 3.15 26.68 -6.16
N GLY A 202 2.75 27.43 -5.13
CA GLY A 202 1.48 28.14 -5.21
C GLY A 202 0.27 27.20 -5.28
N GLY A 203 -0.81 27.65 -5.90
CA GLY A 203 -2.04 26.86 -6.16
C GLY A 203 -1.90 25.70 -7.17
N ASN A 204 -0.68 25.33 -7.60
CA ASN A 204 -0.43 24.17 -8.45
C ASN A 204 -0.09 22.89 -7.67
N SER A 205 -0.06 22.95 -6.35
CA SER A 205 0.07 21.76 -5.50
C SER A 205 -1.18 21.57 -4.67
N ILE A 206 -1.52 20.32 -4.41
CA ILE A 206 -2.57 19.95 -3.46
C ILE A 206 -2.00 19.04 -2.38
N ILE A 207 -2.53 19.20 -1.18
CA ILE A 207 -2.39 18.25 -0.08
C ILE A 207 -3.82 18.03 0.41
N ALA A 208 -4.31 16.79 0.32
CA ALA A 208 -5.62 16.39 0.79
C ALA A 208 -5.50 15.20 1.74
N VAL A 209 -6.48 15.08 2.63
CA VAL A 209 -6.62 13.99 3.60
C VAL A 209 -8.08 13.53 3.55
N ASP A 210 -8.26 12.23 3.66
CA ASP A 210 -9.56 11.58 3.67
C ASP A 210 -9.55 10.35 4.60
N ASP A 211 -10.71 9.80 4.92
CA ASP A 211 -10.89 8.50 5.58
C ASP A 211 -9.99 8.25 6.81
N VAL A 212 -10.08 9.13 7.81
CA VAL A 212 -9.28 9.02 9.04
C VAL A 212 -9.93 8.04 9.99
N ALA A 213 -9.21 7.01 10.45
CA ALA A 213 -9.71 6.02 11.39
C ALA A 213 -8.67 5.69 12.48
N MET A 214 -9.10 5.68 13.75
CA MET A 214 -8.32 5.16 14.86
C MET A 214 -8.89 3.82 15.33
N LEU A 215 -8.21 2.73 14.99
CA LEU A 215 -8.63 1.36 15.27
C LEU A 215 -7.98 0.83 16.55
N ASP A 216 -8.75 0.09 17.36
CA ASP A 216 -8.29 -0.56 18.60
C ASP A 216 -7.55 -1.88 18.31
N ARG A 217 -6.47 -1.77 17.52
CA ARG A 217 -5.55 -2.86 17.14
C ARG A 217 -4.17 -2.30 16.82
N ASP A 218 -3.14 -3.15 16.78
CA ASP A 218 -1.87 -2.78 16.14
C ASP A 218 -2.08 -2.56 14.64
N CYS A 219 -1.29 -1.68 14.02
CA CYS A 219 -1.31 -1.61 12.56
C CYS A 219 -0.75 -2.89 11.95
N PRO A 220 -1.14 -3.21 10.70
CA PRO A 220 -0.38 -4.15 9.90
C PRO A 220 1.13 -3.82 9.99
N ALA A 221 1.96 -4.85 10.01
CA ALA A 221 3.38 -4.63 9.89
C ALA A 221 3.66 -3.98 8.52
N ALA A 222 4.62 -3.06 8.46
CA ALA A 222 5.06 -2.47 7.19
C ALA A 222 5.35 -3.54 6.13
N ALA A 223 5.16 -3.23 4.85
CA ALA A 223 5.24 -4.19 3.75
C ALA A 223 4.27 -5.38 3.91
N THR A 224 3.07 -5.13 4.47
CA THR A 224 1.98 -6.12 4.49
C THR A 224 0.82 -5.59 3.66
N CYS A 225 0.53 -6.26 2.56
CA CYS A 225 -0.48 -5.79 1.59
C CYS A 225 -0.97 -6.93 0.72
N THR A 226 -2.30 -7.05 0.59
CA THR A 226 -3.01 -7.93 -0.35
C THR A 226 -3.38 -7.21 -1.64
N PHE A 227 -3.08 -5.92 -1.74
CA PHE A 227 -3.40 -5.02 -2.87
C PHE A 227 -4.88 -4.78 -3.20
N GLU A 228 -5.81 -5.42 -2.48
CA GLU A 228 -7.26 -5.25 -2.66
C GLU A 228 -7.73 -3.80 -2.45
N ASP A 229 -7.13 -3.09 -1.48
CA ASP A 229 -7.47 -1.71 -1.11
C ASP A 229 -6.40 -0.70 -1.56
N GLY A 230 -5.70 -0.98 -2.67
CA GLY A 230 -4.64 -0.13 -3.21
C GLY A 230 -3.23 -0.59 -2.84
N TYR A 231 -2.27 0.33 -2.81
CA TYR A 231 -0.84 0.00 -2.63
C TYR A 231 -0.44 -0.21 -1.14
N CYS A 232 -1.37 -0.07 -0.19
CA CYS A 232 -1.07 -0.05 1.25
C CYS A 232 0.07 0.93 1.59
N ASP A 233 1.15 0.46 2.22
CA ASP A 233 2.34 1.27 2.53
C ASP A 233 3.47 1.15 1.49
N TRP A 234 3.18 0.54 0.33
CA TRP A 234 4.09 0.46 -0.80
C TRP A 234 4.02 1.70 -1.68
N SER A 235 5.16 2.07 -2.26
CA SER A 235 5.26 3.21 -3.17
C SER A 235 6.19 2.93 -4.34
N ASN A 236 5.79 3.33 -5.55
CA ASN A 236 6.70 3.36 -6.69
C ASN A 236 7.75 4.45 -6.46
N ILE A 237 9.04 4.10 -6.56
CA ILE A 237 10.11 5.09 -6.44
C ILE A 237 10.11 5.99 -7.68
N ARG A 238 10.71 7.19 -7.57
CA ARG A 238 10.64 8.20 -8.64
C ARG A 238 11.99 8.62 -9.14
N GLY A 239 12.14 8.58 -10.46
CA GLY A 239 13.27 9.20 -11.18
C GLY A 239 14.58 8.42 -11.10
N SER A 240 14.57 7.22 -10.54
CA SER A 240 15.70 6.28 -10.51
C SER A 240 15.49 5.04 -11.37
N ASP A 241 14.23 4.74 -11.70
CA ASP A 241 13.80 3.64 -12.54
C ASP A 241 13.08 4.17 -13.79
N THR A 242 12.66 3.26 -14.67
CA THR A 242 12.23 3.60 -16.04
C THR A 242 10.77 3.27 -16.32
N MET A 243 10.10 2.57 -15.41
CA MET A 243 8.70 2.17 -15.45
C MET A 243 8.21 1.92 -14.02
N ASP A 244 6.90 1.91 -13.81
CA ASP A 244 6.28 1.73 -12.50
C ASP A 244 5.61 0.35 -12.41
N TRP A 245 5.46 -0.15 -11.18
CA TRP A 245 4.50 -1.20 -10.88
C TRP A 245 3.09 -0.65 -11.04
N VAL A 246 2.23 -1.40 -11.70
CA VAL A 246 0.85 -1.03 -11.98
C VAL A 246 -0.09 -2.06 -11.38
N MET A 247 -1.23 -1.59 -10.88
CA MET A 247 -2.28 -2.46 -10.37
C MET A 247 -3.09 -3.06 -11.52
N ASN A 248 -3.47 -4.33 -11.38
CA ASN A 248 -4.34 -5.03 -12.33
C ASN A 248 -5.31 -5.96 -11.61
N SER A 249 -6.35 -6.37 -12.33
CA SER A 249 -7.24 -7.45 -11.96
C SER A 249 -7.47 -8.41 -13.12
N GLY A 250 -7.59 -9.71 -12.81
CA GLY A 250 -7.78 -10.76 -13.82
C GLY A 250 -6.53 -11.06 -14.65
N TYR A 251 -6.69 -11.12 -15.97
CA TYR A 251 -5.62 -11.48 -16.90
C TYR A 251 -4.76 -10.25 -17.23
N THR A 252 -3.46 -10.46 -17.47
CA THR A 252 -2.63 -9.39 -18.05
C THR A 252 -3.06 -9.10 -19.50
N PRO A 253 -2.82 -7.86 -19.99
CA PRO A 253 -3.13 -7.48 -21.37
C PRO A 253 -2.41 -8.32 -22.42
N THR A 254 -1.17 -8.73 -22.14
CA THR A 254 -0.36 -9.57 -23.03
C THR A 254 -0.79 -11.04 -22.92
N ALA A 255 -0.99 -11.70 -24.07
CA ALA A 255 -1.41 -13.10 -24.08
C ALA A 255 -0.27 -14.04 -23.69
N ASN A 256 -0.59 -15.09 -22.93
CA ASN A 256 0.38 -16.08 -22.43
C ASN A 256 1.45 -15.50 -21.49
N THR A 257 1.12 -14.44 -20.78
CA THR A 257 1.96 -13.88 -19.71
C THR A 257 1.17 -13.73 -18.42
N GLY A 258 1.88 -13.48 -17.33
CA GLY A 258 1.28 -13.12 -16.04
C GLY A 258 0.33 -14.16 -15.43
N PRO A 259 -0.31 -13.81 -14.31
CA PRO A 259 -1.35 -14.62 -13.69
C PRO A 259 -2.71 -14.42 -14.39
N ASN A 260 -3.63 -15.37 -14.20
CA ASN A 260 -5.02 -15.27 -14.70
C ASN A 260 -5.97 -14.57 -13.71
N TYR A 261 -5.56 -14.50 -12.44
CA TYR A 261 -6.30 -13.97 -11.30
C TYR A 261 -5.30 -13.69 -10.18
N ASP A 262 -5.70 -12.84 -9.25
CA ASP A 262 -4.96 -12.52 -8.03
C ASP A 262 -4.77 -13.75 -7.13
N HIS A 263 -3.81 -13.71 -6.21
CA HIS A 263 -3.58 -14.78 -5.25
C HIS A 263 -4.52 -14.68 -4.03
N THR A 264 -4.90 -13.48 -3.60
CA THR A 264 -5.70 -13.23 -2.39
C THR A 264 -7.09 -13.91 -2.43
N LEU A 265 -7.89 -13.56 -3.43
CA LEU A 265 -9.27 -13.98 -3.66
C LEU A 265 -9.37 -15.13 -4.66
N HIS A 266 -8.34 -15.34 -5.47
CA HIS A 266 -8.36 -16.28 -6.61
C HIS A 266 -9.50 -15.99 -7.59
N THR A 267 -9.74 -14.71 -7.91
CA THR A 267 -10.79 -14.29 -8.83
C THR A 267 -10.29 -13.27 -9.85
N VAL A 268 -11.07 -13.04 -10.91
CA VAL A 268 -10.76 -11.97 -11.87
C VAL A 268 -11.04 -10.56 -11.33
N TYR A 269 -11.58 -10.46 -10.12
CA TYR A 269 -11.94 -9.20 -9.47
C TYR A 269 -10.94 -8.76 -8.42
N GLY A 270 -10.10 -9.67 -7.91
CA GLY A 270 -9.05 -9.30 -6.97
C GLY A 270 -7.91 -8.57 -7.65
N HIS A 271 -7.12 -7.88 -6.84
CA HIS A 271 -6.10 -6.95 -7.28
C HIS A 271 -4.70 -7.48 -6.98
N TYR A 272 -3.78 -7.22 -7.90
CA TYR A 272 -2.37 -7.51 -7.72
C TYR A 272 -1.53 -6.44 -8.44
N LEU A 273 -0.24 -6.35 -8.12
CA LEU A 273 0.67 -5.46 -8.86
C LEU A 273 1.45 -6.24 -9.90
N TYR A 274 1.69 -5.63 -11.05
CA TYR A 274 2.54 -6.20 -12.09
C TYR A 274 3.31 -5.13 -12.83
N ILE A 275 4.29 -5.57 -13.62
CA ILE A 275 4.92 -4.75 -14.64
C ILE A 275 4.42 -5.17 -16.02
N GLU A 276 3.94 -4.20 -16.79
CA GLU A 276 3.58 -4.41 -18.19
C GLU A 276 4.82 -4.20 -19.06
N THR A 277 5.12 -5.19 -19.89
CA THR A 277 6.30 -5.17 -20.75
C THR A 277 6.01 -4.75 -22.19
N ASP A 278 4.73 -4.68 -22.59
CA ASP A 278 4.30 -4.18 -23.90
C ASP A 278 4.54 -2.66 -24.01
N SER A 279 5.58 -2.27 -24.75
CA SER A 279 5.98 -0.88 -25.06
C SER A 279 7.03 -0.22 -24.14
N VAL A 280 7.67 -0.97 -23.25
CA VAL A 280 8.86 -0.47 -22.51
C VAL A 280 10.17 -0.77 -23.25
N LEU A 281 11.21 0.00 -22.95
CA LEU A 281 12.55 -0.27 -23.49
C LEU A 281 13.08 -1.59 -22.89
N VAL A 282 13.96 -2.24 -23.64
CA VAL A 282 14.67 -3.42 -23.14
C VAL A 282 15.45 -3.04 -21.88
N SER A 283 15.41 -3.91 -20.86
CA SER A 283 16.05 -3.70 -19.56
C SER A 283 15.50 -2.52 -18.77
N SER A 284 14.22 -2.21 -18.94
CA SER A 284 13.51 -1.28 -18.07
C SER A 284 13.33 -1.88 -16.67
N SER A 285 13.53 -1.07 -15.64
CA SER A 285 13.32 -1.43 -14.24
C SER A 285 12.09 -0.76 -13.68
N ALA A 286 11.37 -1.46 -12.81
CA ALA A 286 10.40 -0.91 -11.86
C ALA A 286 10.83 -1.24 -10.44
N VAL A 287 10.66 -0.29 -9.51
CA VAL A 287 10.98 -0.53 -8.10
C VAL A 287 9.85 -0.03 -7.20
N LEU A 288 9.34 -0.97 -6.40
CA LEU A 288 8.38 -0.69 -5.34
C LEU A 288 9.12 -0.71 -3.99
N GLU A 289 8.89 0.29 -3.14
CA GLU A 289 9.54 0.41 -1.84
C GLU A 289 8.51 0.58 -0.72
N SER A 290 8.73 -0.14 0.39
CA SER A 290 7.89 -0.09 1.58
C SER A 290 8.11 1.18 2.40
N SER A 291 7.26 1.38 3.41
CA SER A 291 7.57 2.33 4.49
C SER A 291 8.79 1.90 5.32
N LEU A 292 9.33 2.84 6.11
CA LEU A 292 10.52 2.60 6.93
C LEU A 292 10.24 1.59 8.06
N ILE A 293 10.98 0.50 8.07
CA ILE A 293 10.91 -0.58 9.04
C ILE A 293 12.00 -0.39 10.10
N PRO A 294 11.66 -0.43 11.41
CA PRO A 294 12.67 -0.33 12.47
C PRO A 294 13.65 -1.50 12.45
N SER A 295 14.90 -1.26 12.86
CA SER A 295 15.90 -2.34 13.06
C SER A 295 15.36 -3.56 13.82
N GLY A 296 15.85 -4.74 13.44
CA GLY A 296 15.43 -6.00 14.05
C GLY A 296 15.54 -7.21 13.13
N THR A 297 14.91 -8.30 13.58
CA THR A 297 14.80 -9.56 12.85
C THR A 297 13.36 -9.72 12.35
N TYR A 298 13.21 -9.90 11.04
CA TYR A 298 11.92 -10.04 10.39
C TYR A 298 11.91 -11.20 9.41
N CYS A 299 10.75 -11.82 9.24
CA CYS A 299 10.45 -12.67 8.10
C CYS A 299 9.55 -11.90 7.14
N PHE A 300 9.97 -11.79 5.88
CA PHE A 300 9.16 -11.23 4.82
C PHE A 300 8.76 -12.32 3.83
N GLU A 301 7.46 -12.48 3.62
CA GLU A 301 6.86 -13.42 2.69
C GLU A 301 6.04 -12.65 1.66
N PHE A 302 5.96 -13.19 0.44
CA PHE A 302 5.25 -12.56 -0.67
C PHE A 302 4.91 -13.61 -1.71
N TYR A 303 3.87 -13.39 -2.51
CA TYR A 303 3.61 -14.18 -3.71
C TYR A 303 4.11 -13.43 -4.95
N TYR A 304 4.62 -14.20 -5.91
CA TYR A 304 5.08 -13.67 -7.19
C TYR A 304 4.69 -14.60 -8.35
N SER A 305 4.45 -14.02 -9.52
CA SER A 305 4.25 -14.73 -10.78
C SER A 305 5.19 -14.18 -11.84
N MET A 306 5.86 -15.07 -12.56
CA MET A 306 6.84 -14.74 -13.59
C MET A 306 6.60 -15.66 -14.78
N TYR A 307 5.55 -15.39 -15.53
CA TYR A 307 5.13 -16.22 -16.66
C TYR A 307 5.23 -15.44 -17.96
N GLY A 308 6.02 -15.97 -18.89
CA GLY A 308 6.25 -15.33 -20.18
C GLY A 308 7.56 -15.75 -20.81
N LYS A 309 7.71 -15.52 -22.12
CA LYS A 309 8.91 -15.90 -22.85
C LYS A 309 10.07 -14.93 -22.62
N ASP A 310 9.75 -13.65 -22.43
CA ASP A 310 10.71 -12.54 -22.37
C ASP A 310 10.81 -12.00 -20.94
N ILE A 311 10.64 -12.87 -19.94
CA ILE A 311 10.77 -12.52 -18.52
C ILE A 311 12.23 -12.14 -18.23
N GLY A 312 12.42 -10.97 -17.64
CA GLY A 312 13.73 -10.52 -17.17
C GLY A 312 14.04 -11.11 -15.79
N ALA A 313 13.92 -10.28 -14.75
CA ALA A 313 14.29 -10.67 -13.40
C ALA A 313 13.43 -10.00 -12.34
N PHE A 314 13.29 -10.65 -11.19
CA PHE A 314 12.64 -10.12 -10.01
C PHE A 314 13.57 -10.27 -8.81
N ALA A 315 13.65 -9.24 -7.97
CA ALA A 315 14.49 -9.26 -6.77
C ALA A 315 13.83 -8.56 -5.59
N VAL A 316 14.00 -9.14 -4.40
CA VAL A 316 13.68 -8.49 -3.12
C VAL A 316 14.97 -8.07 -2.44
N ARG A 317 14.97 -6.82 -1.98
CA ARG A 317 16.15 -6.13 -1.49
C ARG A 317 15.84 -5.41 -0.19
N VAL A 318 16.88 -5.22 0.60
CA VAL A 318 16.86 -4.31 1.73
C VAL A 318 17.69 -3.08 1.40
N VAL A 319 17.11 -1.90 1.62
CA VAL A 319 17.77 -0.61 1.44
C VAL A 319 18.00 0.02 2.81
N ARG A 320 19.28 0.25 3.15
CA ARG A 320 19.69 0.87 4.41
C ARG A 320 20.81 1.86 4.17
N ASN A 321 20.62 3.13 4.55
CA ASN A 321 21.62 4.20 4.39
C ASN A 321 22.21 4.25 2.96
N ASN A 322 21.37 4.15 1.93
CA ASN A 322 21.74 4.06 0.51
C ASN A 322 22.58 2.83 0.12
N THR A 323 22.72 1.85 1.02
CA THR A 323 23.29 0.54 0.72
C THR A 323 22.15 -0.41 0.37
N VAL A 324 22.27 -1.09 -0.76
CA VAL A 324 21.28 -2.07 -1.24
C VAL A 324 21.85 -3.47 -1.07
N ASN A 325 21.09 -4.36 -0.41
CA ASN A 325 21.42 -5.77 -0.26
C ASN A 325 20.32 -6.62 -0.89
N ILE A 326 20.68 -7.58 -1.75
CA ILE A 326 19.72 -8.46 -2.41
C ILE A 326 19.53 -9.70 -1.52
N LEU A 327 18.29 -9.98 -1.16
CA LEU A 327 17.94 -11.13 -0.31
C LEU A 327 17.27 -12.26 -1.09
N PHE A 328 16.60 -11.94 -2.19
CA PHE A 328 15.97 -12.90 -3.08
C PHE A 328 16.08 -12.42 -4.51
N GLN A 329 16.26 -13.35 -5.44
CA GLN A 329 16.23 -13.07 -6.86
C GLN A 329 15.78 -14.29 -7.65
N LYS A 330 15.01 -14.07 -8.71
CA LYS A 330 14.61 -15.05 -9.72
C LYS A 330 14.73 -14.44 -11.10
N PHE A 331 14.93 -15.28 -12.10
CA PHE A 331 15.19 -14.87 -13.47
C PHE A 331 14.38 -15.73 -14.44
N GLY A 332 14.00 -15.16 -15.57
CA GLY A 332 13.30 -15.87 -16.62
C GLY A 332 11.96 -16.47 -16.21
N ASN A 333 11.39 -17.26 -17.11
CA ASN A 333 10.09 -17.89 -16.93
C ASN A 333 10.08 -18.87 -15.75
N GLN A 334 9.23 -18.63 -14.76
CA GLN A 334 9.02 -19.47 -13.59
C GLN A 334 7.79 -20.37 -13.72
N GLY A 335 7.00 -20.23 -14.78
CA GLY A 335 5.74 -20.96 -14.99
C GLY A 335 4.51 -20.13 -14.58
N PRO A 336 3.30 -20.64 -14.87
CA PRO A 336 2.06 -19.87 -14.82
C PRO A 336 1.47 -19.69 -13.41
N ASP A 337 1.94 -20.46 -12.43
CA ASP A 337 1.38 -20.47 -11.08
C ASP A 337 2.05 -19.41 -10.20
N TRP A 338 1.28 -18.88 -9.25
CA TRP A 338 1.81 -18.06 -8.15
C TRP A 338 2.79 -18.87 -7.30
N LYS A 339 3.91 -18.24 -6.93
CA LYS A 339 4.96 -18.84 -6.12
C LYS A 339 5.18 -18.03 -4.85
N LEU A 340 5.36 -18.73 -3.74
CA LEU A 340 5.76 -18.11 -2.47
C LEU A 340 7.25 -17.79 -2.50
N GLY A 341 7.57 -16.53 -2.25
CA GLY A 341 8.89 -16.05 -1.87
C GLY A 341 8.95 -15.78 -0.37
N LYS A 342 10.14 -16.03 0.21
CA LYS A 342 10.38 -15.90 1.65
C LYS A 342 11.81 -15.46 1.88
N VAL A 343 12.01 -14.42 2.69
CA VAL A 343 13.33 -13.90 3.03
C VAL A 343 13.45 -13.59 4.52
N GLN A 344 14.56 -14.04 5.10
CA GLN A 344 14.96 -13.65 6.43
C GLN A 344 15.71 -12.31 6.37
N ILE A 345 15.23 -11.33 7.12
CA ILE A 345 15.83 -9.99 7.23
C ILE A 345 16.45 -9.83 8.62
N LEU A 346 17.70 -9.38 8.67
CA LEU A 346 18.40 -9.00 9.91
C LEU A 346 19.09 -7.65 9.68
N GLU A 347 18.58 -6.60 10.30
CA GLU A 347 19.13 -5.25 10.14
C GLU A 347 19.36 -4.56 11.48
N GLU A 348 20.50 -3.89 11.59
CA GLU A 348 20.96 -3.17 12.79
C GLU A 348 20.58 -1.68 12.78
N ALA A 349 19.97 -1.20 11.69
CA ALA A 349 19.38 0.13 11.60
C ALA A 349 18.07 0.05 10.81
N ASP A 350 17.30 1.12 10.86
CA ASP A 350 16.05 1.22 10.11
C ASP A 350 16.31 1.10 8.60
N PHE A 351 15.39 0.42 7.91
CA PHE A 351 15.56 0.00 6.52
C PHE A 351 14.22 0.01 5.79
N THR A 352 14.24 -0.08 4.46
CA THR A 352 13.05 -0.35 3.64
C THR A 352 13.21 -1.64 2.87
N ILE A 353 12.10 -2.32 2.57
CA ILE A 353 12.07 -3.45 1.64
C ILE A 353 11.80 -2.88 0.25
N SER A 354 12.58 -3.33 -0.73
CA SER A 354 12.48 -2.90 -2.12
C SER A 354 12.27 -4.12 -3.02
N MET A 355 11.17 -4.12 -3.77
CA MET A 355 10.83 -5.13 -4.77
C MET A 355 11.10 -4.56 -6.15
N MET A 356 12.15 -5.07 -6.80
CA MET A 356 12.57 -4.61 -8.12
C MET A 356 12.28 -5.66 -9.18
N ALA A 357 11.61 -5.24 -10.25
CA ALA A 357 11.43 -6.03 -11.45
C ALA A 357 12.21 -5.42 -12.63
N LEU A 358 12.61 -6.29 -13.56
CA LEU A 358 13.33 -5.95 -14.78
C LEU A 358 12.63 -6.61 -15.95
N SER A 359 12.34 -5.83 -16.99
CA SER A 359 11.86 -6.35 -18.26
C SER A 359 12.97 -7.13 -18.96
N GLY A 360 12.61 -8.24 -19.60
CA GLY A 360 13.53 -8.96 -20.47
C GLY A 360 13.59 -8.34 -21.86
N ASN A 361 14.00 -9.14 -22.84
CA ASN A 361 14.16 -8.69 -24.22
C ASN A 361 12.94 -9.08 -25.08
N GLY A 362 11.85 -8.34 -24.90
CA GLY A 362 10.61 -8.51 -25.66
C GLY A 362 9.40 -8.03 -24.85
N ASN A 363 8.19 -8.39 -25.32
CA ASN A 363 6.93 -7.90 -24.76
C ASN A 363 6.19 -8.98 -23.97
N GLU A 364 6.68 -10.22 -23.95
CA GLU A 364 6.03 -11.33 -23.22
C GLU A 364 6.71 -11.53 -21.84
N GLY A 365 6.84 -10.47 -21.04
CA GLY A 365 7.72 -10.40 -19.87
C GLY A 365 7.09 -9.96 -18.55
N ASP A 366 5.78 -10.15 -18.38
CA ASP A 366 5.05 -9.66 -17.21
C ASP A 366 5.47 -10.37 -15.90
N ILE A 367 5.80 -9.57 -14.91
CA ILE A 367 6.14 -10.02 -13.56
C ILE A 367 5.10 -9.42 -12.62
N ALA A 368 4.46 -10.26 -11.82
CA ALA A 368 3.44 -9.87 -10.86
C ALA A 368 3.83 -10.25 -9.43
N ILE A 369 3.31 -9.49 -8.48
CA ILE A 369 3.44 -9.70 -7.04
C ILE A 369 2.07 -9.56 -6.39
N ASP A 370 1.87 -10.31 -5.32
CA ASP A 370 0.66 -10.26 -4.52
C ASP A 370 0.97 -10.70 -3.08
N ASP A 371 0.06 -10.46 -2.14
CA ASP A 371 0.09 -10.99 -0.78
C ASP A 371 1.45 -10.86 -0.08
N THR A 372 1.86 -9.61 0.16
CA THR A 372 3.06 -9.29 0.94
C THR A 372 2.76 -9.35 2.43
N TRP A 373 3.70 -9.87 3.23
CA TRP A 373 3.54 -10.02 4.67
C TRP A 373 4.89 -9.92 5.38
N THR A 374 4.96 -9.04 6.38
CA THR A 374 6.12 -8.94 7.27
C THR A 374 5.76 -9.37 8.68
N SER A 375 6.59 -10.21 9.29
CA SER A 375 6.47 -10.59 10.69
C SER A 375 7.77 -10.35 11.46
N LYS A 376 7.65 -9.82 12.69
CA LYS A 376 8.81 -9.52 13.54
C LYS A 376 9.31 -10.76 14.29
N ASN A 377 9.76 -11.74 13.54
CA ASN A 377 10.28 -13.00 14.01
C ASN A 377 11.32 -13.53 13.02
N VAL A 378 11.91 -14.68 13.36
CA VAL A 378 12.66 -15.46 12.38
C VAL A 378 11.68 -16.12 11.41
N CYS A 379 12.07 -16.26 10.16
CA CYS A 379 11.36 -17.13 9.23
C CYS A 379 11.41 -18.55 9.80
N TYR A 380 10.25 -19.06 10.22
CA TYR A 380 10.15 -20.47 10.56
C TYR A 380 10.16 -21.23 9.24
N ASP A 381 11.20 -22.02 9.03
CA ASP A 381 11.22 -23.02 7.99
C ASP A 381 10.06 -23.98 8.27
N ASN A 382 8.96 -23.81 7.55
CA ASN A 382 8.46 -24.99 6.88
C ASN A 382 9.32 -25.05 5.62
N PRO A 383 10.32 -25.94 5.53
CA PRO A 383 11.15 -25.98 4.34
C PRO A 383 10.21 -26.30 3.18
N ASP A 384 9.93 -25.29 2.36
CA ASP A 384 9.34 -25.51 1.06
C ASP A 384 10.39 -26.30 0.30
N LYS A 385 10.01 -27.55 0.08
CA LYS A 385 10.87 -28.62 -0.36
C LYS A 385 10.68 -28.74 -1.86
N PHE A 386 11.69 -28.43 -2.63
CA PHE A 386 11.68 -28.71 -4.06
C PHE A 386 11.96 -30.20 -4.25
N VAL A 387 11.05 -30.89 -4.94
CA VAL A 387 11.19 -32.31 -5.23
C VAL A 387 11.79 -32.44 -6.63
N CYS A 388 13.04 -32.88 -6.69
CA CYS A 388 13.75 -33.23 -7.91
C CYS A 388 12.99 -34.32 -8.70
N SER A 389 13.25 -34.46 -10.00
CA SER A 389 12.55 -35.46 -10.83
C SER A 389 12.80 -36.92 -10.40
N ASP A 390 13.88 -37.17 -9.66
CA ASP A 390 14.21 -38.47 -9.06
C ASP A 390 13.60 -38.68 -7.66
N GLY A 391 12.89 -37.68 -7.14
CA GLY A 391 12.27 -37.70 -5.82
C GLY A 391 13.19 -37.23 -4.68
N GLU A 392 14.43 -36.81 -4.96
CA GLU A 392 15.23 -36.10 -3.96
C GLU A 392 14.60 -34.76 -3.62
N VAL A 393 14.89 -34.29 -2.41
CA VAL A 393 14.28 -33.09 -1.86
C VAL A 393 15.35 -32.11 -1.44
N ILE A 394 15.35 -30.94 -2.07
CA ILE A 394 16.28 -29.84 -1.80
C ILE A 394 15.52 -28.65 -1.21
N LEU A 395 16.26 -27.69 -0.65
CA LEU A 395 15.68 -26.46 -0.12
C LEU A 395 15.32 -25.51 -1.28
N GLN A 396 14.26 -24.71 -1.13
CA GLN A 396 13.84 -23.75 -2.17
C GLN A 396 14.92 -22.72 -2.52
N GLU A 397 15.83 -22.40 -1.60
CA GLU A 397 17.00 -21.55 -1.81
C GLU A 397 18.06 -22.16 -2.74
N GLN A 398 18.01 -23.47 -2.93
CA GLN A 398 18.85 -24.26 -3.84
C GLN A 398 18.23 -24.42 -5.24
N VAL A 399 17.16 -23.68 -5.53
CA VAL A 399 16.52 -23.66 -6.84
C VAL A 399 16.87 -22.35 -7.52
N CYS A 400 17.43 -22.40 -8.72
CA CYS A 400 17.93 -21.24 -9.46
C CYS A 400 19.10 -20.52 -8.78
N ASP A 401 19.99 -21.27 -8.13
CA ASP A 401 21.27 -20.76 -7.63
C ASP A 401 22.42 -20.98 -8.62
N PHE A 402 22.13 -21.52 -9.80
CA PHE A 402 23.05 -21.91 -10.86
C PHE A 402 24.03 -23.01 -10.45
N ILE A 403 23.74 -23.73 -9.36
CA ILE A 403 24.46 -24.89 -8.88
C ILE A 403 23.52 -26.10 -8.96
N PRO A 404 23.76 -27.07 -9.85
CA PRO A 404 22.92 -28.26 -9.93
C PRO A 404 22.91 -29.02 -8.59
N ASN A 405 21.81 -28.90 -7.86
CA ASN A 405 21.52 -29.58 -6.62
C ASN A 405 20.62 -30.81 -6.85
N CYS A 406 19.79 -30.83 -7.90
CA CYS A 406 19.17 -32.06 -8.37
C CYS A 406 20.10 -32.85 -9.30
N VAL A 407 19.98 -34.19 -9.29
CA VAL A 407 20.81 -35.08 -10.13
C VAL A 407 20.71 -34.76 -11.63
N ASN A 408 19.56 -34.28 -12.09
CA ASN A 408 19.34 -33.88 -13.48
C ASN A 408 19.46 -32.36 -13.72
N GLY A 409 19.77 -31.56 -12.69
CA GLY A 409 19.79 -30.10 -12.78
C GLY A 409 18.41 -29.49 -13.02
N ASP A 410 17.33 -30.18 -12.64
CA ASP A 410 15.95 -29.73 -12.84
C ASP A 410 15.65 -28.45 -12.06
N ASP A 411 16.33 -28.28 -10.94
CA ASP A 411 16.37 -27.09 -10.10
C ASP A 411 16.94 -25.86 -10.83
N GLU A 412 17.68 -26.07 -11.92
CA GLU A 412 18.33 -25.03 -12.71
C GLU A 412 17.75 -24.86 -14.13
N MET A 413 16.76 -25.69 -14.50
CA MET A 413 16.26 -25.78 -15.88
C MET A 413 15.37 -24.60 -16.30
N PHE A 414 14.80 -23.86 -15.34
CA PHE A 414 13.86 -22.75 -15.57
C PHE A 414 14.33 -21.42 -14.98
N CYS A 415 15.65 -21.21 -14.93
CA CYS A 415 16.26 -20.13 -14.17
C CYS A 415 16.80 -18.98 -15.03
N GLY A 416 16.46 -18.92 -16.32
CA GLY A 416 16.93 -17.88 -17.26
C GLY A 416 18.45 -17.87 -17.46
N ASP A 417 18.95 -16.87 -18.20
CA ASP A 417 20.38 -16.69 -18.45
C ASP A 417 21.02 -15.81 -17.36
N CYS A 418 22.03 -16.34 -16.63
CA CYS A 418 22.88 -15.52 -15.76
C CYS A 418 23.86 -14.68 -16.60
N ASN A 419 23.67 -13.35 -16.64
CA ASN A 419 24.51 -12.43 -17.41
C ASN A 419 25.40 -11.50 -16.55
N PHE A 420 25.46 -11.70 -15.23
CA PHE A 420 26.26 -10.92 -14.26
C PHE A 420 25.93 -9.42 -14.14
N GLU A 421 24.87 -8.93 -14.78
CA GLU A 421 24.50 -7.50 -14.74
C GLU A 421 23.92 -7.07 -13.37
N PHE A 422 23.40 -8.02 -12.57
CA PHE A 422 22.70 -7.72 -11.30
C PHE A 422 23.19 -8.49 -10.07
N GLY A 423 24.15 -9.39 -10.23
CA GLY A 423 24.67 -10.20 -9.13
C GLY A 423 25.60 -11.29 -9.64
N THR A 424 26.22 -12.02 -8.72
CA THR A 424 27.14 -13.10 -9.10
C THR A 424 26.44 -14.39 -9.45
N CYS A 425 25.10 -14.47 -9.37
CA CYS A 425 24.34 -15.69 -9.61
C CYS A 425 24.86 -16.88 -8.78
N GLY A 426 25.17 -16.64 -7.50
CA GLY A 426 25.74 -17.67 -6.60
C GLY A 426 27.27 -17.83 -6.69
N TRP A 427 27.95 -17.21 -7.65
CA TRP A 427 29.41 -17.30 -7.78
C TRP A 427 30.13 -16.47 -6.72
N ASN A 428 31.11 -17.05 -6.03
CA ASN A 428 31.98 -16.35 -5.08
C ASN A 428 33.37 -16.12 -5.70
N PHE A 429 33.84 -14.88 -5.69
CA PHE A 429 35.21 -14.57 -6.10
C PHE A 429 36.18 -14.98 -4.99
N GLN A 430 36.97 -16.03 -5.21
CA GLN A 430 38.16 -16.29 -4.38
C GLN A 430 39.31 -15.39 -4.84
N ILE A 431 39.74 -14.51 -3.94
CA ILE A 431 40.95 -13.72 -4.12
C ILE A 431 42.11 -14.56 -3.55
N GLU A 432 43.01 -15.04 -4.41
CA GLU A 432 44.32 -15.59 -4.01
C GLU A 432 45.30 -14.48 -3.59
#